data_AF-A0A5E5QA22-F1
#
_entry.id   AF-A0A5E5QA22-F1
#
_cell.length_a   1.000
_cell.length_b   1.000
_cell.length_c   1.000
_cell.angle_alpha   90.00
_cell.angle_beta   90.00
_cell.angle_gamma   90.00
#
_symmetry.space_group_name_H-M   'P 1'
#
loop_
_entity.id
_entity.type
_entity.pdbx_description
1 polymer ?
#
loop_
_entity_poly.entity_id
_entity_poly.type
_entity_poly.pdbx_seq_one_letter_code
_entity_poly.pdbx_strand_id
1 'polypeptide(L)'
;MSKGTFEIYIGNDKQYWFRLKAGNSEIIGKSEGYSAKQSAQHGIESVRQNSQDDDNFSIFKGFNDQYYFHLKAKNGEVILSSSEGYVSDQGVKLGINSVRRYAPDAQVKDLTGYEVENTDNEVENTDNEIGENDQDIVSPFSVKDIKVTHATVMLPTIINRLNRDEIGIPSYQRHPNLWTNNQKSRLIESILLKLPLPVFYFDASDPEKWMVIDGLQRISTIRSFFVEKTLKLKELEFLTELNGKKCDDLPIGMQRTIEDTMFVAYQIEAQTPKEVRYSIFNRINTGGLSLKPQEIRQALNQKGKGVEFLIHIVKQDIFKEVVGISNKRMTGQELVLRFMAFKVLNDKNFKTMDKFLDLAMEEIDTKSPEELNVLQNKLIKVLEFSNKVLGEKHKFSRSIADEAKNKLVNLSLFDVLTVCFDEITDKDLFLKNKDFFVRKLKEMLSNESADFFVSITKGTSGKWAKDTRFREIRDLIEQTLKNGQ
;
A
#
# COMPACT_ATOMS: atom_id res chain seq x y z
N MET A 1 29.54 -11.55 -7.71
CA MET A 1 28.86 -10.25 -7.56
C MET A 1 27.46 -10.39 -8.15
N SER A 2 26.43 -9.90 -7.47
CA SER A 2 25.06 -9.96 -7.99
C SER A 2 24.92 -9.08 -9.25
N LYS A 3 24.23 -9.60 -10.27
CA LYS A 3 24.01 -8.89 -11.53
C LYS A 3 22.84 -7.90 -11.38
N GLY A 4 22.88 -6.81 -12.14
CA GLY A 4 21.75 -5.89 -12.24
C GLY A 4 20.57 -6.52 -12.99
N THR A 5 19.40 -5.91 -12.90
CA THR A 5 18.20 -6.36 -13.64
C THR A 5 17.42 -5.16 -14.17
N PHE A 6 17.12 -5.15 -15.47
CA PHE A 6 16.09 -4.29 -16.05
C PHE A 6 14.73 -4.96 -15.91
N GLU A 7 13.73 -4.25 -15.40
CA GLU A 7 12.34 -4.73 -15.37
C GLU A 7 11.48 -3.85 -16.29
N ILE A 8 10.88 -4.44 -17.33
CA ILE A 8 9.91 -3.76 -18.21
C ILE A 8 8.51 -3.99 -17.64
N TYR A 9 7.72 -2.94 -17.48
CA TYR A 9 6.36 -2.99 -16.92
C TYR A 9 5.44 -1.99 -17.62
N ILE A 10 4.13 -2.15 -17.44
CA ILE A 10 3.14 -1.17 -17.92
C ILE A 10 2.82 -0.21 -16.77
N GLY A 11 2.97 1.09 -17.02
CA GLY A 11 2.62 2.14 -16.08
C GLY A 11 1.12 2.37 -16.00
N ASN A 12 0.67 3.14 -15.01
CA ASN A 12 -0.75 3.49 -14.85
C ASN A 12 -1.30 4.30 -16.04
N ASP A 13 -0.42 4.92 -16.82
CA ASP A 13 -0.69 5.63 -18.06
C ASP A 13 -0.84 4.71 -19.29
N LYS A 14 -0.79 3.39 -19.08
CA LYS A 14 -0.80 2.34 -20.12
C LYS A 14 0.40 2.40 -21.06
N GLN A 15 1.46 3.13 -20.70
CA GLN A 15 2.73 3.13 -21.42
C GLN A 15 3.66 2.07 -20.87
N TYR A 16 4.64 1.66 -21.66
CA TYR A 16 5.69 0.75 -21.26
C TYR A 16 6.81 1.55 -20.60
N TRP A 17 7.20 1.16 -19.41
CA TRP A 17 8.30 1.74 -18.65
C TRP A 17 9.34 0.66 -18.40
N PHE A 18 10.58 1.07 -18.14
CA PHE A 18 11.56 0.17 -17.55
C PHE A 18 12.26 0.82 -16.36
N ARG A 19 12.75 -0.02 -15.45
CA ARG A 19 13.58 0.40 -14.33
C ARG A 19 14.81 -0.50 -14.23
N LEU A 20 15.95 0.08 -13.86
CA LEU A 20 17.19 -0.63 -13.59
C LEU A 20 17.31 -0.87 -12.09
N LYS A 21 17.56 -2.12 -11.71
CA LYS A 21 17.86 -2.52 -10.34
C LYS A 21 19.31 -2.94 -10.18
N ALA A 22 19.92 -2.52 -9.07
CA ALA A 22 21.20 -3.03 -8.61
C ALA A 22 21.07 -4.48 -8.09
N GLY A 23 22.19 -5.12 -7.81
CA GLY A 23 22.22 -6.52 -7.36
C GLY A 23 21.60 -6.78 -5.97
N ASN A 24 21.25 -5.75 -5.22
CA ASN A 24 20.47 -5.78 -3.96
C ASN A 24 18.96 -5.51 -4.19
N SER A 25 18.51 -5.45 -5.45
CA SER A 25 17.13 -5.11 -5.88
C SER A 25 16.70 -3.65 -5.72
N GLU A 26 17.61 -2.77 -5.28
CA GLU A 26 17.38 -1.32 -5.23
C GLU A 26 17.24 -0.73 -6.63
N ILE A 27 16.27 0.17 -6.83
CA ILE A 27 16.07 0.85 -8.11
C ILE A 27 17.08 1.99 -8.21
N ILE A 28 17.93 1.94 -9.23
CA ILE A 28 18.99 2.94 -9.46
C ILE A 28 18.71 3.83 -10.67
N GLY A 29 17.64 3.56 -11.40
CA GLY A 29 17.16 4.43 -12.46
C GLY A 29 15.85 3.95 -13.08
N LYS A 30 15.13 4.87 -13.71
CA LYS A 30 13.83 4.64 -14.36
C LYS A 30 13.76 5.40 -15.69
N SER A 31 13.13 4.80 -16.69
CA SER A 31 12.89 5.43 -17.99
C SER A 31 11.74 6.42 -17.96
N GLU A 32 11.48 7.08 -19.09
CA GLU A 32 10.17 7.66 -19.38
C GLU A 32 9.18 6.60 -19.89
N GLY A 33 7.93 7.00 -20.11
CA GLY A 33 6.90 6.15 -20.70
C GLY A 33 7.07 6.00 -22.21
N TYR A 34 6.96 4.77 -22.70
CA TYR A 34 6.99 4.43 -24.13
C TYR A 34 5.64 3.91 -24.61
N SER A 35 5.20 4.32 -25.80
CA SER A 35 3.94 3.82 -26.38
C SER A 35 3.96 2.34 -26.77
N ALA A 36 5.15 1.74 -26.94
CA ALA A 36 5.32 0.35 -27.31
C ALA A 36 6.44 -0.33 -26.53
N LYS A 37 6.26 -1.62 -26.22
CA LYS A 37 7.24 -2.47 -25.51
C LYS A 37 8.59 -2.53 -26.22
N GLN A 38 8.57 -2.62 -27.54
CA GLN A 38 9.78 -2.65 -28.36
C GLN A 38 10.59 -1.36 -28.19
N SER A 39 9.93 -0.20 -28.06
CA SER A 39 10.59 1.07 -27.78
C SER A 39 11.25 1.09 -26.40
N ALA A 40 10.61 0.51 -25.38
CA ALA A 40 11.22 0.34 -24.06
C ALA A 40 12.44 -0.60 -24.11
N GLN A 41 12.39 -1.68 -24.91
CA GLN A 41 13.55 -2.56 -25.14
C GLN A 41 14.71 -1.84 -25.83
N HIS A 42 14.41 -0.99 -26.84
CA HIS A 42 15.43 -0.14 -27.47
C HIS A 42 15.99 0.90 -26.49
N GLY A 43 15.16 1.46 -25.60
CA GLY A 43 15.60 2.34 -24.53
C GLY A 43 16.60 1.66 -23.58
N ILE A 44 16.34 0.41 -23.17
CA ILE A 44 17.28 -0.39 -22.37
C ILE A 44 18.63 -0.56 -23.09
N GLU A 45 18.60 -0.89 -24.38
CA GLU A 45 19.83 -1.06 -25.16
C GLU A 45 20.60 0.26 -25.28
N SER A 46 19.89 1.38 -25.46
CA SER A 46 20.47 2.70 -25.42
C SER A 46 21.12 3.00 -24.06
N VAL A 47 20.48 2.61 -22.95
CA VAL A 47 21.06 2.78 -21.60
C VAL A 47 22.35 1.98 -21.46
N ARG A 48 22.39 0.72 -21.94
CA ARG A 48 23.60 -0.10 -21.91
C ARG A 48 24.77 0.60 -22.62
N GLN A 49 24.52 1.09 -23.83
CA GLN A 49 25.54 1.71 -24.67
C GLN A 49 26.03 3.05 -24.13
N ASN A 50 25.13 3.88 -23.60
CA ASN A 50 25.48 5.23 -23.16
C ASN A 50 25.92 5.29 -21.69
N SER A 51 25.64 4.27 -20.86
CA SER A 51 25.98 4.24 -19.43
C SER A 51 27.47 4.31 -19.09
N GLN A 52 28.35 4.06 -20.05
CA GLN A 52 29.80 4.05 -19.86
C GLN A 52 30.46 5.40 -20.13
N ASP A 53 29.73 6.36 -20.68
CA ASP A 53 30.24 7.66 -21.10
C ASP A 53 29.71 8.76 -20.17
N ASP A 54 30.63 9.41 -19.46
CA ASP A 54 30.32 10.40 -18.44
C ASP A 54 29.66 11.64 -19.02
N ASP A 55 29.95 11.98 -20.27
CA ASP A 55 29.38 13.16 -20.94
C ASP A 55 27.89 12.99 -21.24
N ASN A 56 27.39 11.75 -21.23
CA ASN A 56 25.96 11.46 -21.39
C ASN A 56 25.17 11.63 -20.09
N PHE A 57 25.83 11.77 -18.94
CA PHE A 57 25.18 12.06 -17.67
C PHE A 57 25.10 13.57 -17.43
N SER A 58 23.90 14.04 -17.09
CA SER A 58 23.69 15.43 -16.64
C SER A 58 23.13 15.43 -15.22
N ILE A 59 23.83 16.09 -14.31
CA ILE A 59 23.40 16.28 -12.92
C ILE A 59 22.67 17.63 -12.82
N PHE A 60 21.55 17.65 -12.13
CA PHE A 60 20.78 18.86 -11.87
C PHE A 60 20.21 18.85 -10.45
N LYS A 61 19.80 20.02 -9.94
CA LYS A 61 19.19 20.17 -8.62
C LYS A 61 17.67 20.35 -8.78
N GLY A 62 16.88 19.55 -8.08
CA GLY A 62 15.42 19.64 -8.08
C GLY A 62 14.90 20.76 -7.16
N PHE A 63 13.59 21.02 -7.20
CA PHE A 63 12.93 22.03 -6.36
C PHE A 63 13.00 21.73 -4.86
N ASN A 64 13.28 20.48 -4.49
CA ASN A 64 13.49 20.02 -3.12
C ASN A 64 14.95 20.14 -2.65
N ASP A 65 15.79 20.82 -3.42
CA ASP A 65 17.21 21.02 -3.13
C ASP A 65 18.05 19.72 -3.11
N GLN A 66 17.52 18.64 -3.69
CA GLN A 66 18.23 17.38 -3.91
C GLN A 66 18.82 17.30 -5.32
N TYR A 67 19.86 16.50 -5.50
CA TYR A 67 20.56 16.27 -6.75
C TYR A 67 19.92 15.09 -7.51
N TYR A 68 19.78 15.21 -8.81
CA TYR A 68 19.25 14.19 -9.71
C TYR A 68 20.20 14.02 -10.90
N PHE A 69 20.07 12.91 -11.63
CA PHE A 69 20.77 12.76 -12.91
C PHE A 69 19.82 12.31 -14.02
N HIS A 70 20.13 12.74 -15.25
CA HIS A 70 19.65 12.13 -16.48
C HIS A 70 20.80 11.48 -17.21
N LEU A 71 20.58 10.28 -17.74
CA LEU A 71 21.38 9.70 -18.80
C LEU A 71 20.70 10.02 -20.14
N LYS A 72 21.45 10.59 -21.07
CA LYS A 72 20.98 10.95 -22.39
C LYS A 72 21.56 10.04 -23.46
N ALA A 73 20.80 9.79 -24.52
CA ALA A 73 21.31 9.20 -25.74
C ALA A 73 22.05 10.27 -26.58
N LYS A 74 22.81 9.84 -27.59
CA LYS A 74 23.57 10.73 -28.49
C LYS A 74 22.70 11.76 -29.24
N ASN A 75 21.41 11.49 -29.39
CA ASN A 75 20.43 12.41 -29.99
C ASN A 75 19.91 13.47 -28.98
N GLY A 76 20.38 13.45 -27.72
CA GLY A 76 19.99 14.37 -26.65
C GLY A 76 18.76 13.93 -25.85
N GLU A 77 18.11 12.83 -26.22
CA GLU A 77 16.92 12.29 -25.56
C GLU A 77 17.26 11.69 -24.20
N VAL A 78 16.44 11.94 -23.18
CA VAL A 78 16.60 11.33 -21.85
C VAL A 78 16.11 9.89 -21.90
N ILE A 79 17.01 8.95 -21.65
CA ILE A 79 16.72 7.50 -21.72
C ILE A 79 16.63 6.84 -20.34
N LEU A 80 17.20 7.47 -19.32
CA LEU A 80 17.11 7.04 -17.93
C LEU A 80 17.26 8.25 -17.02
N SER A 81 16.49 8.28 -15.94
CA SER A 81 16.64 9.26 -14.86
C SER A 81 16.85 8.55 -13.54
N SER A 82 17.50 9.21 -12.59
CA SER A 82 17.51 8.75 -11.19
C SER A 82 16.07 8.56 -10.70
N SER A 83 15.81 7.43 -10.03
CA SER A 83 14.49 7.15 -9.42
C SER A 83 14.15 8.11 -8.29
N GLU A 84 15.17 8.58 -7.57
CA GLU A 84 15.05 9.41 -6.37
C GLU A 84 16.10 10.53 -6.38
N GLY A 85 15.92 11.53 -5.52
CA GLY A 85 16.85 12.65 -5.36
C GLY A 85 17.90 12.35 -4.30
N TYR A 86 19.15 12.71 -4.58
CA TYR A 86 20.28 12.53 -3.69
C TYR A 86 20.52 13.78 -2.85
N VAL A 87 20.77 13.63 -1.55
CA VAL A 87 21.01 14.76 -0.63
C VAL A 87 22.38 15.44 -0.82
N SER A 88 23.27 14.86 -1.64
CA SER A 88 24.61 15.41 -1.90
C SER A 88 25.11 15.13 -3.31
N ASP A 89 26.02 15.98 -3.80
CA ASP A 89 26.76 15.80 -5.06
C ASP A 89 27.53 14.47 -5.10
N GLN A 90 28.08 14.04 -3.95
CA GLN A 90 28.74 12.75 -3.86
C GLN A 90 27.75 11.58 -3.97
N GLY A 91 26.55 11.72 -3.40
CA GLY A 91 25.49 10.71 -3.49
C GLY A 91 25.05 10.48 -4.94
N VAL A 92 24.77 11.55 -5.70
CA VAL A 92 24.35 11.41 -7.10
C VAL A 92 25.43 10.77 -7.97
N LYS A 93 26.71 11.06 -7.69
CA LYS A 93 27.85 10.41 -8.37
C LYS A 93 27.95 8.92 -8.05
N LEU A 94 27.65 8.49 -6.82
CA LEU A 94 27.55 7.07 -6.46
C LEU A 94 26.37 6.38 -7.17
N GLY A 95 25.25 7.09 -7.34
CA GLY A 95 24.12 6.64 -8.15
C GLY A 95 24.52 6.38 -9.61
N ILE A 96 25.19 7.35 -10.24
CA ILE A 96 25.73 7.22 -11.61
C ILE A 96 26.70 6.02 -11.71
N ASN A 97 27.61 5.87 -10.73
CA ASN A 97 28.53 4.74 -10.70
C ASN A 97 27.81 3.39 -10.60
N SER A 98 26.67 3.35 -9.90
CA SER A 98 25.83 2.16 -9.83
C SER A 98 25.20 1.83 -11.18
N VAL A 99 24.68 2.84 -11.90
CA VAL A 99 24.17 2.65 -13.26
C VAL A 99 25.27 2.13 -14.17
N ARG A 100 26.47 2.73 -14.16
CA ARG A 100 27.63 2.29 -14.96
C ARG A 100 28.00 0.83 -14.67
N ARG A 101 27.94 0.43 -13.40
CA ARG A 101 28.29 -0.92 -12.96
C ARG A 101 27.27 -1.97 -13.38
N TYR A 102 25.97 -1.67 -13.24
CA TYR A 102 24.93 -2.67 -13.35
C TYR A 102 24.23 -2.69 -14.71
N ALA A 103 24.16 -1.57 -15.44
CA ALA A 103 23.43 -1.48 -16.71
C ALA A 103 23.97 -2.42 -17.81
N PRO A 104 25.29 -2.51 -18.10
CA PRO A 104 25.79 -3.22 -19.28
C PRO A 104 25.35 -4.69 -19.34
N ASP A 105 25.45 -5.39 -18.20
CA ASP A 105 25.19 -6.83 -18.11
C ASP A 105 23.86 -7.16 -17.42
N ALA A 106 23.01 -6.16 -17.17
CA ALA A 106 21.74 -6.36 -16.50
C ALA A 106 20.82 -7.28 -17.32
N GLN A 107 20.27 -8.29 -16.66
CA GLN A 107 19.27 -9.18 -17.27
C GLN A 107 17.97 -8.40 -17.51
N VAL A 108 17.28 -8.67 -18.61
CA VAL A 108 15.96 -8.08 -18.86
C VAL A 108 14.89 -9.03 -18.38
N LYS A 109 14.08 -8.58 -17.41
CA LYS A 109 12.88 -9.25 -16.94
C LYS A 109 11.67 -8.51 -17.46
N ASP A 110 10.86 -9.23 -18.21
CA ASP A 110 9.65 -8.72 -18.82
C ASP A 110 8.45 -8.99 -17.91
N LEU A 111 7.90 -7.93 -17.33
CA LEU A 111 6.74 -7.99 -16.43
C LEU A 111 5.44 -7.62 -17.15
N THR A 112 5.44 -7.41 -18.47
CA THR A 112 4.22 -7.04 -19.21
C THR A 112 3.29 -8.21 -19.48
N GLY A 113 3.79 -9.45 -19.35
CA GLY A 113 3.03 -10.70 -19.51
C GLY A 113 2.42 -11.23 -18.21
N TYR A 114 2.84 -10.66 -17.08
CA TYR A 114 1.99 -10.65 -15.90
C TYR A 114 1.02 -9.50 -16.16
N GLU A 115 -0.24 -9.82 -16.43
CA GLU A 115 -1.28 -8.88 -16.05
C GLU A 115 -0.98 -8.59 -14.58
N VAL A 116 -0.43 -7.41 -14.31
CA VAL A 116 -0.74 -6.75 -13.07
C VAL A 116 -2.24 -6.74 -13.13
N GLU A 117 -2.89 -7.68 -12.43
CA GLU A 117 -4.30 -7.53 -12.06
C GLU A 117 -4.40 -6.05 -11.76
N ASN A 118 -5.13 -5.32 -12.61
CA ASN A 118 -5.50 -3.97 -12.27
C ASN A 118 -6.20 -4.15 -10.93
N THR A 119 -5.46 -3.92 -9.83
CA THR A 119 -6.08 -3.65 -8.56
C THR A 119 -6.95 -2.49 -8.91
N ASP A 120 -8.26 -2.70 -8.89
CA ASP A 120 -9.28 -1.68 -9.06
C ASP A 120 -8.76 -0.42 -8.37
N ASN A 121 -8.18 0.51 -9.14
CA ASN A 121 -7.52 1.67 -8.57
C ASN A 121 -8.67 2.56 -8.16
N GLU A 122 -9.19 2.37 -6.95
CA GLU A 122 -10.33 3.10 -6.39
C GLU A 122 -10.00 4.57 -6.10
N VAL A 123 -8.70 4.85 -6.03
CA VAL A 123 -8.12 6.10 -5.57
C VAL A 123 -7.17 6.63 -6.61
N GLU A 124 -7.19 7.94 -6.78
CA GLU A 124 -6.21 8.65 -7.57
C GLU A 124 -4.81 8.51 -6.98
N ASN A 125 -3.84 8.12 -7.81
CA ASN A 125 -2.44 8.13 -7.41
C ASN A 125 -1.90 9.58 -7.43
N THR A 126 -2.10 10.29 -6.32
CA THR A 126 -1.67 11.68 -6.13
C THR A 126 -0.30 11.79 -5.47
N ASP A 127 0.17 10.68 -4.92
CA ASP A 127 1.53 10.52 -4.46
C ASP A 127 2.28 9.79 -5.58
N ASN A 128 2.66 10.54 -6.62
CA ASN A 128 3.88 10.16 -7.34
C ASN A 128 4.95 10.14 -6.26
N GLU A 129 5.27 8.94 -5.75
CA GLU A 129 6.37 8.71 -4.85
C GLU A 129 7.65 9.24 -5.54
N ILE A 130 7.95 10.53 -5.35
CA ILE A 130 9.29 10.92 -4.97
C ILE A 130 9.42 10.22 -3.63
N GLY A 131 10.07 9.06 -3.63
CA GLY A 131 10.14 8.17 -2.49
C GLY A 131 10.65 8.92 -1.26
N GLU A 132 9.73 9.37 -0.41
CA GLU A 132 9.89 9.25 1.04
C GLU A 132 9.46 7.84 1.48
N ASN A 133 9.72 6.84 0.63
CA ASN A 133 9.68 5.43 1.02
C ASN A 133 11.04 4.94 1.56
N ASP A 134 11.98 5.84 1.81
CA ASP A 134 12.84 5.69 2.98
C ASP A 134 12.01 5.99 4.22
N GLN A 135 11.23 5.00 4.65
CA GLN A 135 11.27 4.66 6.07
C GLN A 135 12.66 4.09 6.40
N ASP A 136 13.71 4.88 6.16
CA ASP A 136 14.81 4.89 7.09
C ASP A 136 14.16 5.25 8.40
N ILE A 137 14.23 4.33 9.35
CA ILE A 137 13.71 4.56 10.68
C ILE A 137 14.58 5.68 11.26
N VAL A 138 14.19 6.95 11.09
CA VAL A 138 14.90 8.13 11.61
C VAL A 138 14.64 8.31 13.12
N SER A 139 14.46 7.21 13.84
CA SER A 139 14.41 7.20 15.29
C SER A 139 15.38 6.13 15.78
N PRO A 140 16.27 6.42 16.74
CA PRO A 140 17.26 5.46 17.19
C PRO A 140 16.56 4.36 18.00
N PHE A 141 15.99 3.36 17.35
CA PHE A 141 15.68 2.11 18.02
C PHE A 141 17.00 1.36 18.20
N SER A 142 17.17 0.70 19.34
CA SER A 142 18.35 -0.12 19.51
C SER A 142 18.17 -1.38 18.68
N VAL A 143 19.21 -1.80 17.96
CA VAL A 143 19.25 -3.15 17.37
C VAL A 143 19.04 -4.21 18.46
N LYS A 144 19.36 -3.88 19.72
CA LYS A 144 19.11 -4.73 20.90
C LYS A 144 17.63 -4.99 21.18
N ASP A 145 16.74 -4.12 20.71
CA ASP A 145 15.30 -4.25 20.92
C ASP A 145 14.65 -5.15 19.85
N ILE A 146 15.39 -5.51 18.79
CA ILE A 146 14.93 -6.48 17.80
C ILE A 146 15.12 -7.88 18.34
N LYS A 147 14.01 -8.59 18.54
CA LYS A 147 14.04 -9.99 18.93
C LYS A 147 13.23 -10.83 17.95
N VAL A 148 13.97 -11.53 17.08
CA VAL A 148 13.43 -12.52 16.15
C VAL A 148 13.97 -13.88 16.54
N THR A 149 13.07 -14.78 16.96
CA THR A 149 13.41 -16.14 17.35
C THR A 149 13.33 -17.05 16.13
N HIS A 150 14.38 -17.82 15.86
CA HIS A 150 14.34 -18.92 14.90
C HIS A 150 13.90 -20.20 15.63
N ALA A 151 12.74 -20.75 15.25
CA ALA A 151 12.15 -21.92 15.87
C ALA A 151 11.87 -23.02 14.85
N THR A 152 12.13 -24.26 15.25
CA THR A 152 11.65 -25.45 14.54
C THR A 152 10.31 -25.86 15.15
N VAL A 153 9.24 -25.79 14.37
CA VAL A 153 7.86 -26.01 14.82
C VAL A 153 7.30 -27.26 14.15
N MET A 154 6.73 -28.17 14.94
CA MET A 154 6.06 -29.36 14.41
C MET A 154 4.73 -28.99 13.72
N LEU A 155 4.40 -29.67 12.63
CA LEU A 155 3.14 -29.49 11.90
C LEU A 155 1.91 -29.67 12.80
N PRO A 156 1.84 -30.70 13.69
CA PRO A 156 0.76 -30.81 14.68
C PRO A 156 0.57 -29.57 15.55
N THR A 157 1.65 -28.87 15.92
CA THR A 157 1.55 -27.62 16.68
C THR A 157 0.83 -26.55 15.86
N ILE A 158 1.21 -26.35 14.60
CA ILE A 158 0.54 -25.40 13.70
C ILE A 158 -0.94 -25.77 13.50
N ILE A 159 -1.24 -27.05 13.29
CA ILE A 159 -2.61 -27.54 13.12
C ILE A 159 -3.46 -27.25 14.38
N ASN A 160 -2.93 -27.55 15.57
CA ASN A 160 -3.64 -27.30 16.83
C ASN A 160 -3.93 -25.82 17.05
N ARG A 161 -2.96 -24.95 16.75
CA ARG A 161 -3.14 -23.50 16.86
C ARG A 161 -4.16 -22.97 15.84
N LEU A 162 -4.14 -23.47 14.60
CA LEU A 162 -5.14 -23.13 13.60
C LEU A 162 -6.55 -23.58 14.02
N ASN A 163 -6.67 -24.76 14.62
CA ASN A 163 -7.94 -25.30 15.10
C ASN A 163 -8.54 -24.48 16.27
N ARG A 164 -7.68 -23.81 17.04
CA ARG A 164 -8.07 -22.89 18.13
C ARG A 164 -8.17 -21.42 17.69
N ASP A 165 -7.99 -21.15 16.40
CA ASP A 165 -7.91 -19.81 15.81
C ASP A 165 -6.84 -18.88 16.45
N GLU A 166 -5.78 -19.51 16.97
CA GLU A 166 -4.58 -18.87 17.56
C GLU A 166 -3.55 -18.44 16.49
N ILE A 167 -3.78 -18.78 15.22
CA ILE A 167 -3.02 -18.24 14.09
C ILE A 167 -3.96 -17.37 13.27
N GLY A 168 -3.83 -16.06 13.49
CA GLY A 168 -4.55 -15.03 12.78
C GLY A 168 -3.99 -14.85 11.37
N ILE A 169 -4.92 -14.81 10.42
CA ILE A 169 -4.63 -14.37 9.06
C ILE A 169 -4.89 -12.87 9.01
N PRO A 170 -3.88 -12.06 8.64
CA PRO A 170 -4.10 -10.70 8.18
C PRO A 170 -5.36 -10.50 7.34
N SER A 171 -6.31 -9.67 7.80
CA SER A 171 -7.49 -9.31 6.99
C SER A 171 -7.13 -8.60 5.67
N TYR A 172 -5.87 -8.17 5.51
CA TYR A 172 -5.33 -7.42 4.39
C TYR A 172 -4.50 -8.25 3.42
N GLN A 173 -4.04 -9.45 3.78
CA GLN A 173 -3.38 -10.29 2.79
C GLN A 173 -4.46 -10.91 1.90
N ARG A 174 -4.30 -10.72 0.58
CA ARG A 174 -5.18 -11.21 -0.51
C ARG A 174 -5.82 -12.54 -0.14
N HIS A 175 -7.10 -12.69 -0.48
CA HIS A 175 -7.94 -13.87 -0.30
C HIS A 175 -7.13 -15.14 0.04
N PRO A 176 -7.40 -15.84 1.17
CA PRO A 176 -6.67 -17.05 1.59
C PRO A 176 -6.72 -18.21 0.57
N ASN A 177 -7.36 -18.00 -0.59
CA ASN A 177 -7.63 -18.95 -1.66
C ASN A 177 -7.08 -18.51 -3.03
N LEU A 178 -5.97 -17.75 -3.10
CA LEU A 178 -5.31 -17.47 -4.40
C LEU A 178 -4.76 -18.75 -5.02
N TRP A 179 -4.25 -19.66 -4.18
CA TRP A 179 -3.81 -20.96 -4.67
C TRP A 179 -5.02 -21.77 -5.13
N THR A 180 -4.95 -22.20 -6.38
CA THR A 180 -5.86 -23.21 -6.93
C THR A 180 -5.77 -24.51 -6.12
N ASN A 181 -6.82 -25.33 -6.15
CA ASN A 181 -6.80 -26.62 -5.48
C ASN A 181 -5.65 -27.53 -5.96
N ASN A 182 -5.15 -27.35 -7.19
CA ASN A 182 -3.93 -28.03 -7.65
C ASN A 182 -2.72 -27.54 -6.83
N GLN A 183 -2.42 -26.24 -6.82
CA GLN A 183 -1.29 -25.68 -6.06
C GLN A 183 -1.35 -26.05 -4.56
N LYS A 184 -2.54 -26.03 -3.97
CA LYS A 184 -2.77 -26.51 -2.60
C LYS A 184 -2.41 -28.00 -2.45
N SER A 185 -2.85 -28.84 -3.38
CA SER A 185 -2.53 -30.27 -3.40
C SER A 185 -1.03 -30.52 -3.52
N ARG A 186 -0.29 -29.71 -4.30
CA ARG A 186 1.18 -29.78 -4.43
C ARG A 186 1.93 -29.49 -3.14
N LEU A 187 1.43 -28.56 -2.32
CA LEU A 187 2.01 -28.34 -1.01
C LEU A 187 1.80 -29.55 -0.10
N ILE A 188 0.58 -30.11 -0.08
CA ILE A 188 0.32 -31.30 0.73
C ILE A 188 1.19 -32.48 0.26
N GLU A 189 1.33 -32.66 -1.06
CA GLU A 189 2.23 -33.66 -1.62
C GLU A 189 3.68 -33.43 -1.18
N SER A 190 4.15 -32.19 -1.17
CA SER A 190 5.49 -31.84 -0.69
C SER A 190 5.69 -32.21 0.79
N ILE A 191 4.68 -31.97 1.62
CA ILE A 191 4.69 -32.37 3.05
C ILE A 191 4.76 -33.89 3.17
N LEU A 192 3.91 -34.63 2.44
CA LEU A 192 3.86 -36.08 2.49
C LEU A 192 5.14 -36.74 1.95
N LEU A 193 5.82 -36.09 1.01
CA LEU A 193 7.12 -36.49 0.47
C LEU A 193 8.31 -36.04 1.35
N LYS A 194 8.07 -35.36 2.47
CA LYS A 194 9.11 -34.82 3.37
C LYS A 194 10.07 -33.85 2.66
N LEU A 195 9.56 -33.12 1.66
CA LEU A 195 10.35 -32.09 0.98
C LEU A 195 10.49 -30.85 1.87
N PRO A 196 11.64 -30.15 1.81
CA PRO A 196 11.84 -28.93 2.55
C PRO A 196 10.87 -27.85 2.06
N LEU A 197 10.09 -27.29 2.99
CA LEU A 197 9.26 -26.13 2.70
C LEU A 197 10.05 -24.83 2.91
N PRO A 198 9.69 -23.74 2.21
CA PRO A 198 10.22 -22.43 2.55
C PRO A 198 9.89 -22.07 4.01
N VAL A 199 10.67 -21.17 4.60
CA VAL A 199 10.46 -20.73 5.98
C VAL A 199 9.13 -20.02 6.17
N PHE A 200 8.60 -20.03 7.39
CA PHE A 200 7.45 -19.21 7.78
C PHE A 200 7.91 -18.01 8.59
N TYR A 201 7.14 -16.92 8.52
CA TYR A 201 7.35 -15.76 9.38
C TYR A 201 6.04 -15.43 10.11
N PHE A 202 6.12 -15.28 11.42
CA PHE A 202 5.01 -14.92 12.28
C PHE A 202 5.36 -13.70 13.14
N ASP A 203 4.39 -12.82 13.35
CA ASP A 203 4.41 -11.90 14.48
C ASP A 203 3.83 -12.63 15.69
N ALA A 204 4.71 -12.92 16.64
CA ALA A 204 4.43 -13.62 17.89
C ALA A 204 4.44 -12.65 19.08
N SER A 205 4.24 -11.34 18.83
CA SER A 205 4.13 -10.34 19.89
C SER A 205 2.98 -10.62 20.86
N ASP A 206 1.96 -11.32 20.39
CA ASP A 206 0.97 -11.96 21.22
C ASP A 206 1.20 -13.48 21.27
N PRO A 207 1.63 -14.03 22.42
CA PRO A 207 1.83 -15.47 22.57
C PRO A 207 0.57 -16.29 22.28
N GLU A 208 -0.62 -15.74 22.57
CA GLU A 208 -1.90 -16.43 22.36
C GLU A 208 -2.33 -16.40 20.90
N LYS A 209 -1.98 -15.34 20.16
CA LYS A 209 -2.38 -15.16 18.76
C LYS A 209 -1.23 -14.73 17.87
N TRP A 210 -0.72 -15.69 17.07
CA TRP A 210 0.30 -15.41 16.07
C TRP A 210 -0.31 -14.86 14.80
N MET A 211 0.28 -13.80 14.24
CA MET A 211 -0.12 -13.25 12.96
C MET A 211 0.83 -13.69 11.85
N VAL A 212 0.29 -14.22 10.76
CA VAL A 212 1.12 -14.63 9.60
C VAL A 212 1.73 -13.40 8.93
N ILE A 213 3.05 -13.38 8.75
CA ILE A 213 3.78 -12.35 7.99
C ILE A 213 4.00 -12.83 6.56
N ASP A 214 4.50 -14.05 6.42
CA ASP A 214 4.74 -14.73 5.15
C ASP A 214 4.34 -16.20 5.25
N GLY A 215 3.94 -16.78 4.12
CA GLY A 215 3.44 -18.14 4.04
C GLY A 215 1.92 -18.25 4.16
N LEU A 216 1.17 -17.16 3.92
CA LEU A 216 -0.28 -17.15 4.01
C LEU A 216 -0.95 -18.29 3.23
N GLN A 217 -0.61 -18.47 1.95
CA GLN A 217 -1.22 -19.50 1.12
C GLN A 217 -0.87 -20.92 1.62
N ARG A 218 0.33 -21.08 2.21
CA ARG A 218 0.76 -22.34 2.84
C ARG A 218 -0.03 -22.63 4.11
N ILE A 219 -0.17 -21.65 5.01
CA ILE A 219 -0.98 -21.76 6.22
C ILE A 219 -2.46 -21.99 5.89
N SER A 220 -2.99 -21.29 4.88
CA SER A 220 -4.38 -21.45 4.43
C SER A 220 -4.61 -22.84 3.83
N THR A 221 -3.63 -23.38 3.10
CA THR A 221 -3.66 -24.75 2.60
C THR A 221 -3.69 -25.76 3.74
N ILE A 222 -2.79 -25.61 4.72
CA ILE A 222 -2.73 -26.46 5.93
C ILE A 222 -4.08 -26.40 6.67
N ARG A 223 -4.65 -25.21 6.87
CA ARG A 223 -5.98 -25.03 7.48
C ARG A 223 -7.06 -25.77 6.69
N SER A 224 -7.14 -25.58 5.38
CA SER A 224 -8.19 -26.19 4.54
C SER A 224 -8.11 -27.72 4.47
N PHE A 225 -6.91 -28.30 4.57
CA PHE A 225 -6.71 -29.75 4.47
C PHE A 225 -6.82 -30.45 5.84
N PHE A 226 -6.12 -29.94 6.86
CA PHE A 226 -6.01 -30.61 8.15
C PHE A 226 -7.10 -30.21 9.16
N VAL A 227 -7.56 -28.96 9.13
CA VAL A 227 -8.53 -28.42 10.11
C VAL A 227 -9.95 -28.46 9.54
N GLU A 228 -10.18 -27.78 8.43
CA GLU A 228 -11.51 -27.68 7.82
C GLU A 228 -11.91 -28.93 7.03
N LYS A 229 -10.90 -29.71 6.58
CA LYS A 229 -11.08 -30.93 5.77
C LYS A 229 -11.94 -30.69 4.51
N THR A 230 -11.84 -29.49 3.95
CA THR A 230 -12.57 -29.04 2.75
C THR A 230 -11.80 -29.36 1.47
N LEU A 231 -10.46 -29.39 1.52
CA LEU A 231 -9.61 -29.70 0.38
C LEU A 231 -9.57 -31.21 0.09
N LYS A 232 -9.88 -31.58 -1.17
CA LYS A 232 -9.58 -32.90 -1.74
C LYS A 232 -8.35 -32.79 -2.62
N LEU A 233 -7.41 -33.71 -2.47
CA LEU A 233 -6.19 -33.72 -3.28
C LEU A 233 -6.53 -33.97 -4.75
N LYS A 234 -5.85 -33.28 -5.66
CA LYS A 234 -6.00 -33.50 -7.10
C LYS A 234 -4.73 -33.15 -7.84
N GLU A 235 -4.58 -33.72 -9.03
CA GLU A 235 -3.49 -33.42 -9.96
C GLU A 235 -2.10 -33.56 -9.30
N LEU A 236 -1.91 -34.56 -8.44
CA LEU A 236 -0.62 -34.92 -7.83
C LEU A 236 0.36 -35.50 -8.87
N GLU A 237 1.68 -35.39 -8.66
CA GLU A 237 2.74 -35.85 -9.61
C GLU A 237 3.26 -37.22 -9.22
N PHE A 238 3.51 -37.41 -7.93
CA PHE A 238 4.17 -38.57 -7.38
C PHE A 238 3.17 -39.46 -6.65
N LEU A 239 2.34 -38.86 -5.80
CA LEU A 239 1.37 -39.58 -4.96
C LEU A 239 -0.01 -39.62 -5.62
N THR A 240 -0.06 -39.99 -6.90
CA THR A 240 -1.27 -39.94 -7.73
C THR A 240 -2.43 -40.79 -7.18
N GLU A 241 -2.13 -41.84 -6.41
CA GLU A 241 -3.09 -42.70 -5.71
C GLU A 241 -3.86 -41.98 -4.61
N LEU A 242 -3.36 -40.83 -4.14
CA LEU A 242 -4.02 -39.99 -3.15
C LEU A 242 -4.96 -38.96 -3.79
N ASN A 243 -5.05 -38.89 -5.12
CA ASN A 243 -6.05 -38.03 -5.77
C ASN A 243 -7.47 -38.39 -5.33
N GLY A 244 -8.27 -37.37 -5.00
CA GLY A 244 -9.62 -37.48 -4.46
C GLY A 244 -9.69 -37.66 -2.93
N LYS A 245 -8.57 -37.95 -2.27
CA LYS A 245 -8.50 -38.19 -0.81
C LYS A 245 -8.50 -36.87 -0.02
N LYS A 246 -9.09 -36.91 1.17
CA LYS A 246 -8.97 -35.89 2.22
C LYS A 246 -7.96 -36.35 3.27
N CYS A 247 -7.66 -35.48 4.25
CA CYS A 247 -6.75 -35.79 5.35
C CYS A 247 -7.10 -37.10 6.07
N ASP A 248 -8.39 -37.34 6.34
CA ASP A 248 -8.84 -38.54 7.08
C ASP A 248 -8.71 -39.85 6.26
N ASP A 249 -8.58 -39.74 4.94
CA ASP A 249 -8.45 -40.89 4.05
C ASP A 249 -6.98 -41.31 3.84
N LEU A 250 -6.03 -40.60 4.46
CA LEU A 250 -4.61 -40.85 4.28
C LEU A 250 -4.17 -42.15 4.99
N PRO A 251 -3.30 -42.97 4.36
CA PRO A 251 -2.74 -44.16 4.99
C PRO A 251 -2.00 -43.83 6.30
N ILE A 252 -1.97 -44.77 7.23
CA ILE A 252 -1.31 -44.61 8.55
C ILE A 252 0.14 -44.14 8.41
N GLY A 253 0.88 -44.63 7.41
CA GLY A 253 2.26 -44.18 7.16
C GLY A 253 2.36 -42.68 6.84
N MET A 254 1.39 -42.13 6.11
CA MET A 254 1.32 -40.70 5.79
C MET A 254 0.88 -39.87 6.98
N GLN A 255 0.00 -40.39 7.82
CA GLN A 255 -0.38 -39.75 9.10
C GLN A 255 0.84 -39.60 10.02
N ARG A 256 1.68 -40.64 10.13
CA ARG A 256 2.96 -40.56 10.87
C ARG A 256 3.91 -39.53 10.26
N THR A 257 4.02 -39.47 8.92
CA THR A 257 4.81 -38.42 8.27
C THR A 257 4.33 -37.02 8.66
N ILE A 258 3.01 -36.79 8.75
CA ILE A 258 2.43 -35.52 9.19
C ILE A 258 2.83 -35.21 10.64
N GLU A 259 2.76 -36.19 11.54
CA GLU A 259 3.14 -36.04 12.96
C GLU A 259 4.61 -35.66 13.13
N ASP A 260 5.49 -36.27 12.33
CA ASP A 260 6.94 -36.03 12.38
C ASP A 260 7.40 -34.80 11.58
N THR A 261 6.50 -34.17 10.82
CA THR A 261 6.88 -33.04 9.95
C THR A 261 7.22 -31.81 10.79
N MET A 262 8.36 -31.20 10.50
CA MET A 262 8.84 -29.98 11.14
C MET A 262 9.07 -28.88 10.11
N PHE A 263 8.82 -27.63 10.50
CA PHE A 263 9.10 -26.45 9.68
C PHE A 263 9.96 -25.46 10.44
N VAL A 264 10.72 -24.67 9.68
CA VAL A 264 11.44 -23.52 10.19
C VAL A 264 10.52 -22.31 10.19
N ALA A 265 10.38 -21.65 11.34
CA ALA A 265 9.61 -20.44 11.52
C ALA A 265 10.45 -19.36 12.22
N TYR A 266 10.38 -18.14 11.71
CA TYR A 266 10.86 -16.94 12.40
C TYR A 266 9.69 -16.29 13.13
N GLN A 267 9.87 -16.02 14.41
CA GLN A 267 8.86 -15.43 15.29
C GLN A 267 9.36 -14.07 15.76
N ILE A 268 8.64 -13.00 15.40
CA ILE A 268 8.95 -11.66 15.87
C ILE A 268 8.29 -11.46 17.23
N GLU A 269 9.10 -11.27 18.27
CA GLU A 269 8.65 -11.27 19.66
C GLU A 269 8.10 -9.90 20.09
N ALA A 270 7.35 -9.88 21.20
CA ALA A 270 6.68 -8.68 21.74
C ALA A 270 7.62 -7.52 22.07
N GLN A 271 8.90 -7.82 22.35
CA GLN A 271 9.92 -6.81 22.63
C GLN A 271 10.27 -5.97 21.40
N THR A 272 10.00 -6.48 20.18
CA THR A 272 10.31 -5.77 18.94
C THR A 272 9.37 -4.58 18.75
N PRO A 273 9.87 -3.34 18.64
CA PRO A 273 9.05 -2.15 18.45
C PRO A 273 8.11 -2.27 17.24
N LYS A 274 6.91 -1.67 17.35
CA LYS A 274 5.84 -1.78 16.34
C LYS A 274 6.30 -1.31 14.95
N GLU A 275 7.11 -0.26 14.91
CA GLU A 275 7.70 0.30 13.69
C GLU A 275 8.72 -0.64 13.05
N VAL A 276 9.50 -1.37 13.87
CA VAL A 276 10.46 -2.35 13.37
C VAL A 276 9.74 -3.58 12.85
N ARG A 277 8.68 -4.03 13.53
CA ARG A 277 7.79 -5.08 13.01
C ARG A 277 7.27 -4.67 11.64
N TYR A 278 6.69 -3.48 11.51
CA TYR A 278 6.24 -2.92 10.22
C TYR A 278 7.31 -3.02 9.12
N SER A 279 8.56 -2.62 9.42
CA SER A 279 9.67 -2.70 8.48
C SER A 279 10.02 -4.14 8.08
N ILE A 280 10.07 -5.07 9.05
CA ILE A 280 10.32 -6.50 8.79
C ILE A 280 9.20 -7.10 7.94
N PHE A 281 7.94 -6.80 8.26
CA PHE A 281 6.78 -7.21 7.47
C PHE A 281 6.89 -6.75 6.02
N ASN A 282 7.23 -5.48 5.78
CA ASN A 282 7.40 -4.94 4.43
C ASN A 282 8.55 -5.60 3.69
N ARG A 283 9.72 -5.73 4.33
CA ARG A 283 10.93 -6.33 3.73
C ARG A 283 10.71 -7.78 3.31
N ILE A 284 10.05 -8.57 4.14
CA ILE A 284 9.78 -9.99 3.81
C ILE A 284 8.75 -10.11 2.68
N ASN A 285 7.73 -9.24 2.65
CA ASN A 285 6.67 -9.29 1.64
C ASN A 285 7.04 -8.61 0.30
N THR A 286 8.24 -8.03 0.16
CA THR A 286 8.68 -7.37 -1.08
C THR A 286 8.80 -8.30 -2.30
N GLY A 287 8.78 -9.63 -2.11
CA GLY A 287 8.65 -10.60 -3.19
C GLY A 287 7.21 -10.84 -3.70
N GLY A 288 6.18 -10.36 -2.99
CA GLY A 288 4.76 -10.43 -3.34
C GLY A 288 4.15 -9.04 -3.57
N LEU A 289 2.80 -8.92 -3.62
CA LEU A 289 2.19 -7.59 -3.58
C LEU A 289 2.58 -6.89 -2.28
N SER A 290 3.16 -5.70 -2.37
CA SER A 290 3.34 -4.82 -1.23
C SER A 290 1.99 -4.46 -0.61
N LEU A 291 1.95 -4.43 0.71
CA LEU A 291 0.78 -3.98 1.45
C LEU A 291 0.78 -2.45 1.52
N LYS A 292 -0.41 -1.86 1.44
CA LYS A 292 -0.59 -0.42 1.68
C LYS A 292 -0.38 -0.12 3.17
N PRO A 293 0.03 1.11 3.53
CA PRO A 293 0.17 1.51 4.93
C PRO A 293 -1.08 1.21 5.78
N GLN A 294 -2.27 1.45 5.23
CA GLN A 294 -3.53 1.18 5.94
C GLN A 294 -3.76 -0.31 6.24
N GLU A 295 -3.38 -1.19 5.32
CA GLU A 295 -3.48 -2.65 5.50
C GLU A 295 -2.63 -3.11 6.70
N ILE A 296 -1.46 -2.50 6.87
CA ILE A 296 -0.57 -2.81 7.97
C ILE A 296 -1.07 -2.17 9.27
N ARG A 297 -1.63 -0.95 9.25
CA ARG A 297 -2.29 -0.37 10.42
C ARG A 297 -3.40 -1.26 10.95
N GLN A 298 -4.21 -1.81 10.05
CA GLN A 298 -5.26 -2.74 10.42
C GLN A 298 -4.65 -3.98 11.11
N ALA A 299 -3.57 -4.52 10.55
CA ALA A 299 -2.84 -5.67 11.09
C ALA A 299 -2.47 -5.52 12.55
N LEU A 300 -1.82 -4.40 12.84
CA LEU A 300 -1.13 -4.16 14.09
C LEU A 300 -2.09 -3.73 15.20
N ASN A 301 -3.32 -3.34 14.85
CA ASN A 301 -4.33 -2.84 15.78
C ASN A 301 -5.58 -3.76 15.84
N GLN A 302 -5.48 -5.04 15.45
CA GLN A 302 -6.64 -5.96 15.41
C GLN A 302 -7.37 -6.15 16.74
N LYS A 303 -6.70 -5.92 17.88
CA LYS A 303 -7.33 -5.98 19.20
C LYS A 303 -7.99 -4.67 19.64
N GLY A 304 -7.78 -3.59 18.88
CA GLY A 304 -8.31 -2.27 19.15
C GLY A 304 -9.74 -2.12 18.63
N LYS A 305 -10.59 -1.44 19.40
CA LYS A 305 -11.96 -1.07 18.99
C LYS A 305 -11.98 -0.15 17.77
N GLY A 306 -10.89 0.56 17.48
CA GLY A 306 -10.73 1.41 16.31
C GLY A 306 -10.84 0.63 15.00
N VAL A 307 -10.30 -0.58 14.92
CA VAL A 307 -10.43 -1.43 13.72
C VAL A 307 -11.89 -1.75 13.42
N GLU A 308 -12.65 -2.19 14.42
CA GLU A 308 -14.07 -2.51 14.27
C GLU A 308 -14.90 -1.27 13.95
N PHE A 309 -14.59 -0.14 14.61
CA PHE A 309 -15.21 1.15 14.37
C PHE A 309 -15.08 1.61 12.91
N LEU A 310 -13.87 1.56 12.34
CA LEU A 310 -13.65 1.91 10.94
C LEU A 310 -14.42 0.98 9.99
N ILE A 311 -14.40 -0.34 10.24
CA ILE A 311 -15.16 -1.33 9.46
C ILE A 311 -16.66 -1.01 9.48
N HIS A 312 -17.20 -0.66 10.65
CA HIS A 312 -18.61 -0.36 10.82
C HIS A 312 -19.05 0.85 9.99
N ILE A 313 -18.26 1.93 9.98
CA ILE A 313 -18.58 3.13 9.21
C ILE A 313 -18.54 2.87 7.70
N VAL A 314 -17.55 2.14 7.20
CA VAL A 314 -17.45 1.84 5.75
C VAL A 314 -18.62 0.98 5.26
N LYS A 315 -19.28 0.24 6.16
CA LYS A 315 -20.47 -0.55 5.83
C LYS A 315 -21.75 0.28 5.73
N GLN A 316 -21.76 1.52 6.20
CA GLN A 316 -22.93 2.41 6.14
C GLN A 316 -23.30 2.75 4.70
N ASP A 317 -24.59 2.77 4.40
CA ASP A 317 -25.08 2.95 3.03
C ASP A 317 -24.71 4.32 2.47
N ILE A 318 -24.80 5.38 3.28
CA ILE A 318 -24.37 6.72 2.89
C ILE A 318 -22.90 6.76 2.47
N PHE A 319 -22.02 6.02 3.16
CA PHE A 319 -20.60 5.98 2.81
C PHE A 319 -20.40 5.31 1.45
N LYS A 320 -21.06 4.17 1.22
CA LYS A 320 -21.00 3.44 -0.06
C LYS A 320 -21.57 4.27 -1.20
N GLU A 321 -22.66 4.99 -0.97
CA GLU A 321 -23.33 5.82 -1.97
C GLU A 321 -22.46 7.02 -2.40
N VAL A 322 -21.90 7.74 -1.43
CA VAL A 322 -21.11 8.95 -1.68
C VAL A 322 -19.73 8.62 -2.25
N VAL A 323 -19.01 7.70 -1.61
CA VAL A 323 -17.61 7.40 -1.94
C VAL A 323 -17.50 6.35 -3.06
N GLY A 324 -18.36 5.34 -3.06
CA GLY A 324 -18.51 4.40 -4.19
C GLY A 324 -17.25 3.61 -4.53
N ILE A 325 -16.63 2.99 -3.52
CA ILE A 325 -15.42 2.14 -3.62
C ILE A 325 -15.73 0.68 -3.24
N SER A 326 -15.06 -0.30 -3.85
CA SER A 326 -15.22 -1.73 -3.52
C SER A 326 -14.50 -2.12 -2.22
N ASN A 327 -13.57 -1.27 -1.77
CA ASN A 327 -12.85 -1.37 -0.51
C ASN A 327 -12.00 -2.64 -0.36
N LYS A 328 -11.58 -3.26 -1.48
CA LYS A 328 -10.78 -4.50 -1.48
C LYS A 328 -9.41 -4.35 -0.79
N ARG A 329 -8.87 -3.13 -0.74
CA ARG A 329 -7.53 -2.79 -0.22
C ARG A 329 -7.59 -1.84 0.99
N MET A 330 -8.71 -1.86 1.72
CA MET A 330 -8.96 -1.04 2.92
C MET A 330 -8.94 0.49 2.70
N THR A 331 -9.11 0.92 1.44
CA THR A 331 -9.23 2.33 1.06
C THR A 331 -10.27 3.08 1.90
N GLY A 332 -11.42 2.46 2.14
CA GLY A 332 -12.52 3.04 2.91
C GLY A 332 -12.13 3.24 4.37
N GLN A 333 -11.43 2.28 4.97
CA GLN A 333 -10.93 2.42 6.34
C GLN A 333 -9.91 3.57 6.41
N GLU A 334 -9.05 3.73 5.40
CA GLU A 334 -8.11 4.85 5.32
C GLU A 334 -8.83 6.19 5.26
N LEU A 335 -9.85 6.33 4.41
CA LEU A 335 -10.66 7.55 4.30
C LEU A 335 -11.35 7.91 5.61
N VAL A 336 -12.00 6.92 6.25
CA VAL A 336 -12.63 7.14 7.57
C VAL A 336 -11.57 7.54 8.59
N LEU A 337 -10.44 6.83 8.66
CA LEU A 337 -9.37 7.13 9.61
C LEU A 337 -8.78 8.53 9.40
N ARG A 338 -8.61 8.97 8.15
CA ARG A 338 -8.16 10.32 7.81
C ARG A 338 -9.09 11.39 8.40
N PHE A 339 -10.40 11.26 8.18
CA PHE A 339 -11.36 12.17 8.80
C PHE A 339 -11.26 12.14 10.33
N MET A 340 -11.22 10.95 10.93
CA MET A 340 -11.14 10.81 12.39
C MET A 340 -9.86 11.44 12.95
N ALA A 341 -8.72 11.27 12.30
CA ALA A 341 -7.45 11.85 12.72
C ALA A 341 -7.56 13.36 12.90
N PHE A 342 -8.21 14.08 11.96
CA PHE A 342 -8.45 15.52 12.08
C PHE A 342 -9.49 15.91 13.14
N LYS A 343 -10.28 14.96 13.65
CA LYS A 343 -11.28 15.22 14.71
C LYS A 343 -10.78 14.87 16.10
N VAL A 344 -9.80 13.97 16.22
CA VAL A 344 -9.30 13.47 17.51
C VAL A 344 -7.91 13.96 17.85
N LEU A 345 -7.12 14.39 16.86
CA LEU A 345 -5.78 14.93 17.04
C LEU A 345 -5.69 16.42 16.72
N ASN A 346 -4.64 17.06 17.22
CA ASN A 346 -4.36 18.46 16.97
C ASN A 346 -3.25 18.62 15.92
N ASP A 347 -3.12 19.82 15.37
CA ASP A 347 -2.14 20.13 14.32
C ASP A 347 -0.68 19.87 14.74
N LYS A 348 -0.39 20.01 16.04
CA LYS A 348 0.93 19.71 16.62
C LYS A 348 1.34 18.24 16.48
N ASN A 349 0.38 17.34 16.31
CA ASN A 349 0.64 15.91 16.09
C ASN A 349 0.99 15.60 14.63
N PHE A 350 0.78 16.53 13.69
CA PHE A 350 1.02 16.30 12.27
C PHE A 350 2.52 16.40 11.95
N LYS A 351 3.14 15.26 11.68
CA LYS A 351 4.50 15.16 11.11
C LYS A 351 4.43 14.75 9.64
N THR A 352 3.86 13.57 9.41
CA THR A 352 3.51 13.02 8.10
C THR A 352 2.10 12.45 8.18
N MET A 353 1.45 12.24 7.04
CA MET A 353 0.13 11.61 7.03
C MET A 353 0.18 10.24 7.71
N ASP A 354 1.17 9.39 7.42
CA ASP A 354 1.23 8.06 8.00
C ASP A 354 1.32 8.07 9.53
N LYS A 355 2.21 8.89 10.10
CA LYS A 355 2.34 9.02 11.55
C LYS A 355 1.11 9.64 12.19
N PHE A 356 0.42 10.54 11.49
CA PHE A 356 -0.82 11.13 11.95
C PHE A 356 -1.93 10.08 12.05
N LEU A 357 -2.05 9.19 11.06
CA LEU A 357 -3.01 8.09 11.07
C LEU A 357 -2.68 7.01 12.11
N ASP A 358 -1.39 6.70 12.30
CA ASP A 358 -0.95 5.76 13.35
C ASP A 358 -1.36 6.24 14.75
N LEU A 359 -1.09 7.52 15.05
CA LEU A 359 -1.50 8.15 16.32
C LEU A 359 -3.03 8.21 16.47
N ALA A 360 -3.75 8.42 15.37
CA ALA A 360 -5.20 8.49 15.40
C ALA A 360 -5.82 7.13 15.73
N MET A 361 -5.25 6.02 15.24
CA MET A 361 -5.69 4.68 15.62
C MET A 361 -5.58 4.45 17.12
N GLU A 362 -4.45 4.83 17.71
CA GLU A 362 -4.21 4.71 19.15
C GLU A 362 -5.18 5.58 19.96
N GLU A 363 -5.42 6.81 19.50
CA GLU A 363 -6.36 7.73 20.16
C GLU A 363 -7.81 7.25 20.04
N ILE A 364 -8.23 6.66 18.92
CA ILE A 364 -9.57 6.06 18.77
C ILE A 364 -9.75 4.89 19.75
N ASP A 365 -8.69 4.11 19.98
CA ASP A 365 -8.69 2.99 20.92
C ASP A 365 -8.84 3.41 22.39
N THR A 366 -8.73 4.69 22.73
CA THR A 366 -9.00 5.18 24.10
C THR A 366 -10.46 5.62 24.31
N LYS A 367 -11.21 5.92 23.24
CA LYS A 367 -12.54 6.57 23.33
C LYS A 367 -13.68 5.69 23.82
N SER A 368 -14.61 6.25 24.57
CA SER A 368 -15.85 5.56 24.97
C SER A 368 -16.76 5.26 23.75
N PRO A 369 -17.66 4.26 23.85
CA PRO A 369 -18.65 4.00 22.81
C PRO A 369 -19.49 5.22 22.44
N GLU A 370 -19.82 6.08 23.41
CA GLU A 370 -20.56 7.32 23.22
C GLU A 370 -19.78 8.32 22.37
N GLU A 371 -18.49 8.51 22.66
CA GLU A 371 -17.61 9.38 21.88
C GLU A 371 -17.42 8.86 20.44
N LEU A 372 -17.26 7.55 20.27
CA LEU A 372 -17.18 6.91 18.95
C LEU A 372 -18.47 7.13 18.15
N ASN A 373 -19.63 6.99 18.78
CA ASN A 373 -20.92 7.25 18.14
C ASN A 373 -21.06 8.73 17.72
N VAL A 374 -20.58 9.68 18.54
CA VAL A 374 -20.54 11.10 18.16
C VAL A 374 -19.67 11.31 16.92
N LEU A 375 -18.47 10.72 16.88
CA LEU A 375 -17.55 10.82 15.74
C LEU A 375 -18.13 10.22 14.46
N GLN A 376 -18.75 9.03 14.56
CA GLN A 376 -19.46 8.39 13.45
C GLN A 376 -20.57 9.31 12.90
N ASN A 377 -21.39 9.87 13.79
CA ASN A 377 -22.49 10.75 13.39
C ASN A 377 -22.00 12.04 12.72
N LYS A 378 -20.83 12.57 13.10
CA LYS A 378 -20.22 13.71 12.40
C LYS A 378 -19.91 13.36 10.95
N LEU A 379 -19.21 12.25 10.70
CA LEU A 379 -18.86 11.84 9.35
C LEU A 379 -20.12 11.56 8.49
N ILE A 380 -21.10 10.86 9.03
CA ILE A 380 -22.37 10.58 8.33
C ILE A 380 -23.06 11.88 7.91
N LYS A 381 -23.24 12.83 8.83
CA LYS A 381 -23.87 14.13 8.53
C LYS A 381 -23.07 14.95 7.52
N VAL A 382 -21.75 14.85 7.53
CA VAL A 382 -20.87 15.52 6.56
C VAL A 382 -21.04 14.93 5.16
N LEU A 383 -21.16 13.61 5.03
CA LEU A 383 -21.39 12.94 3.76
C LEU A 383 -22.77 13.25 3.18
N GLU A 384 -23.81 13.30 4.03
CA GLU A 384 -25.14 13.77 3.63
C GLU A 384 -25.10 15.23 3.16
N PHE A 385 -24.37 16.08 3.87
CA PHE A 385 -24.20 17.49 3.52
C PHE A 385 -23.41 17.66 2.22
N SER A 386 -22.36 16.86 2.00
CA SER A 386 -21.57 16.92 0.77
C SER A 386 -22.42 16.56 -0.45
N ASN A 387 -23.32 15.58 -0.35
CA ASN A 387 -24.30 15.27 -1.40
C ASN A 387 -25.20 16.46 -1.72
N LYS A 388 -25.70 17.19 -0.70
CA LYS A 388 -26.55 18.37 -0.91
C LYS A 388 -25.81 19.52 -1.61
N VAL A 389 -24.50 19.66 -1.36
CA VAL A 389 -23.65 20.71 -1.92
C VAL A 389 -23.15 20.34 -3.31
N LEU A 390 -22.53 19.17 -3.45
CA LEU A 390 -21.75 18.76 -4.64
C LEU A 390 -22.56 17.91 -5.63
N GLY A 391 -23.75 17.45 -5.24
CA GLY A 391 -24.54 16.47 -5.98
C GLY A 391 -24.16 15.02 -5.65
N GLU A 392 -25.01 14.08 -6.05
CA GLU A 392 -24.79 12.65 -5.80
C GLU A 392 -23.57 12.12 -6.55
N LYS A 393 -22.96 11.04 -6.01
CA LYS A 393 -21.86 10.30 -6.64
C LYS A 393 -20.63 11.16 -7.01
N HIS A 394 -20.42 12.26 -6.30
CA HIS A 394 -19.27 13.13 -6.50
C HIS A 394 -17.94 12.48 -6.10
N LYS A 395 -17.96 11.42 -5.27
CA LYS A 395 -16.82 10.58 -4.85
C LYS A 395 -15.60 11.31 -4.28
N PHE A 396 -15.74 12.60 -3.99
CA PHE A 396 -14.60 13.48 -3.71
C PHE A 396 -13.49 13.33 -4.77
N SER A 397 -13.90 13.22 -6.04
CA SER A 397 -13.00 13.08 -7.18
C SER A 397 -12.82 14.42 -7.91
N ARG A 398 -11.80 14.49 -8.78
CA ARG A 398 -11.63 15.64 -9.66
C ARG A 398 -12.70 15.73 -10.76
N SER A 399 -13.52 14.68 -10.94
CA SER A 399 -14.66 14.74 -11.88
C SER A 399 -15.77 15.70 -11.44
N ILE A 400 -15.70 16.26 -10.22
CA ILE A 400 -16.52 17.41 -9.81
C ILE A 400 -16.35 18.59 -10.79
N ALA A 401 -15.14 18.82 -11.30
CA ALA A 401 -14.85 19.90 -12.24
C ALA A 401 -15.30 19.60 -13.67
N ASP A 402 -15.17 18.34 -14.08
CA ASP A 402 -15.38 17.89 -15.45
C ASP A 402 -15.63 16.37 -15.45
N GLU A 403 -16.80 15.93 -15.93
CA GLU A 403 -17.19 14.52 -15.93
C GLU A 403 -16.28 13.63 -16.79
N ALA A 404 -15.51 14.23 -17.72
CA ALA A 404 -14.49 13.54 -18.50
C ALA A 404 -13.18 13.30 -17.71
N LYS A 405 -12.98 13.99 -16.58
CA LYS A 405 -11.81 13.83 -15.72
C LYS A 405 -11.92 12.62 -14.79
N ASN A 406 -10.81 12.33 -14.11
CA ASN A 406 -10.60 11.19 -13.22
C ASN A 406 -11.76 10.99 -12.22
N LYS A 407 -12.44 9.84 -12.33
CA LYS A 407 -13.57 9.44 -11.45
C LYS A 407 -13.13 8.71 -10.18
N LEU A 408 -11.82 8.56 -9.97
CA LEU A 408 -11.26 7.94 -8.79
C LEU A 408 -11.32 8.90 -7.60
N VAL A 409 -11.45 8.33 -6.40
CA VAL A 409 -11.48 9.12 -5.16
C VAL A 409 -10.13 9.82 -4.98
N ASN A 410 -10.13 11.11 -4.69
CA ASN A 410 -8.91 11.83 -4.32
C ASN A 410 -8.88 11.93 -2.78
N LEU A 411 -7.93 11.25 -2.14
CA LEU A 411 -7.86 11.20 -0.67
C LEU A 411 -7.74 12.59 -0.06
N SER A 412 -6.90 13.45 -0.63
CA SER A 412 -6.63 14.79 -0.12
C SER A 412 -7.83 15.73 -0.29
N LEU A 413 -8.60 15.54 -1.37
CA LEU A 413 -9.87 16.24 -1.57
C LEU A 413 -10.95 15.74 -0.60
N PHE A 414 -10.98 14.43 -0.31
CA PHE A 414 -11.85 13.86 0.73
C PHE A 414 -11.54 14.49 2.10
N ASP A 415 -10.27 14.54 2.52
CA ASP A 415 -9.90 15.13 3.81
C ASP A 415 -10.42 16.56 3.95
N VAL A 416 -10.04 17.41 3.00
CA VAL A 416 -10.24 18.84 3.14
C VAL A 416 -11.73 19.18 3.08
N LEU A 417 -12.48 18.55 2.16
CA LEU A 417 -13.92 18.80 2.06
C LEU A 417 -14.67 18.26 3.26
N THR A 418 -14.39 17.02 3.70
CA THR A 418 -15.13 16.45 4.84
C THR A 418 -14.85 17.19 6.14
N VAL A 419 -13.58 17.52 6.42
CA VAL A 419 -13.21 18.24 7.65
C VAL A 419 -13.77 19.65 7.64
N CYS A 420 -13.62 20.40 6.54
CA CYS A 420 -14.10 21.78 6.46
C CYS A 420 -15.63 21.86 6.41
N PHE A 421 -16.34 20.91 5.79
CA PHE A 421 -17.81 20.87 5.82
C PHE A 421 -18.38 20.58 7.21
N ASP A 422 -17.66 19.85 8.05
CA ASP A 422 -18.02 19.67 9.46
C ASP A 422 -17.86 20.98 10.26
N GLU A 423 -16.90 21.83 9.88
CA GLU A 423 -16.58 23.10 10.55
C GLU A 423 -17.57 24.23 10.19
N ILE A 424 -18.42 24.07 9.17
CA ILE A 424 -19.41 25.07 8.78
C ILE A 424 -20.45 25.26 9.89
N THR A 425 -20.53 26.48 10.41
CA THR A 425 -21.46 26.86 11.48
C THR A 425 -22.90 27.06 10.99
N ASP A 426 -23.09 27.81 9.89
CA ASP A 426 -24.40 28.06 9.29
C ASP A 426 -24.58 27.27 7.98
N LYS A 427 -24.99 26.01 8.13
CA LYS A 427 -25.20 25.10 7.00
C LYS A 427 -26.38 25.52 6.12
N ASP A 428 -27.38 26.20 6.65
CA ASP A 428 -28.55 26.63 5.89
C ASP A 428 -28.20 27.82 4.98
N LEU A 429 -27.46 28.81 5.50
CA LEU A 429 -26.94 29.90 4.69
C LEU A 429 -25.96 29.38 3.63
N PHE A 430 -25.08 28.45 3.99
CA PHE A 430 -24.17 27.84 3.04
C PHE A 430 -24.92 27.14 1.89
N LEU A 431 -25.99 26.39 2.20
CA LEU A 431 -26.80 25.71 1.17
C LEU A 431 -27.52 26.69 0.24
N LYS A 432 -27.94 27.86 0.73
CA LYS A 432 -28.49 28.92 -0.13
C LYS A 432 -27.46 29.45 -1.14
N ASN A 433 -26.18 29.50 -0.73
CA ASN A 433 -25.08 30.03 -1.54
C ASN A 433 -24.23 28.94 -2.20
N LYS A 434 -24.65 27.68 -2.16
CA LYS A 434 -23.82 26.54 -2.57
C LYS A 434 -23.34 26.61 -4.02
N ASP A 435 -24.10 27.23 -4.91
CA ASP A 435 -23.75 27.34 -6.32
C ASP A 435 -22.50 28.21 -6.52
N PHE A 436 -22.29 29.22 -5.66
CA PHE A 436 -21.05 29.99 -5.62
C PHE A 436 -19.86 29.09 -5.24
N PHE A 437 -20.01 28.31 -4.15
CA PHE A 437 -18.98 27.37 -3.71
C PHE A 437 -18.62 26.36 -4.79
N VAL A 438 -19.63 25.70 -5.37
CA VAL A 438 -19.43 24.68 -6.40
C VAL A 438 -18.71 25.27 -7.61
N ARG A 439 -19.15 26.42 -8.12
CA ARG A 439 -18.50 27.07 -9.26
C ARG A 439 -17.03 27.39 -8.98
N LYS A 440 -16.72 27.98 -7.82
CA LYS A 440 -15.34 28.30 -7.43
C LYS A 440 -14.49 27.06 -7.19
N LEU A 441 -15.05 26.01 -6.58
CA LEU A 441 -14.36 24.73 -6.44
C LEU A 441 -14.00 24.13 -7.81
N LYS A 442 -14.91 24.19 -8.80
CA LYS A 442 -14.62 23.72 -10.17
C LYS A 442 -13.50 24.52 -10.84
N GLU A 443 -13.47 25.84 -10.64
CA GLU A 443 -12.37 26.72 -11.11
C GLU A 443 -11.03 26.30 -10.48
N MET A 444 -10.99 26.09 -9.16
CA MET A 444 -9.79 25.66 -8.43
C MET A 444 -9.30 24.27 -8.86
N LEU A 445 -10.21 23.33 -9.09
CA LEU A 445 -9.91 21.97 -9.56
C LEU A 445 -9.49 21.92 -11.05
N SER A 446 -9.70 23.00 -11.81
CA SER A 446 -9.31 23.08 -13.21
C SER A 446 -8.01 23.84 -13.44
N ASN A 447 -7.53 24.58 -12.43
CA ASN A 447 -6.31 25.35 -12.52
C ASN A 447 -5.09 24.54 -12.06
N GLU A 448 -4.45 23.82 -12.99
CA GLU A 448 -3.37 22.87 -12.67
C GLU A 448 -2.09 23.52 -12.11
N SER A 449 -1.89 24.82 -12.32
CA SER A 449 -0.76 25.57 -11.79
C SER A 449 -1.02 26.20 -10.42
N ALA A 450 -2.27 26.17 -9.93
CA ALA A 450 -2.61 26.73 -8.63
C ALA A 450 -2.10 25.84 -7.49
N ASP A 451 -1.67 26.49 -6.40
CA ASP A 451 -1.21 25.83 -5.17
C ASP A 451 -2.23 24.82 -4.64
N PHE A 452 -3.53 25.16 -4.70
CA PHE A 452 -4.59 24.23 -4.32
C PHE A 452 -4.54 22.93 -5.13
N PHE A 453 -4.49 23.02 -6.46
CA PHE A 453 -4.47 21.83 -7.32
C PHE A 453 -3.23 20.98 -7.06
N VAL A 454 -2.06 21.62 -6.93
CA VAL A 454 -0.81 20.93 -6.60
C VAL A 454 -0.92 20.21 -5.26
N SER A 455 -1.48 20.87 -4.24
CA SER A 455 -1.62 20.33 -2.89
C SER A 455 -2.53 19.11 -2.77
N ILE A 456 -3.37 18.84 -3.78
CA ILE A 456 -4.23 17.66 -3.85
C ILE A 456 -3.79 16.64 -4.93
N THR A 457 -2.73 16.92 -5.70
CA THR A 457 -2.27 16.03 -6.80
C THR A 457 -0.79 15.65 -6.75
N LYS A 458 0.05 16.35 -5.98
CA LYS A 458 1.50 16.11 -5.91
C LYS A 458 2.00 16.21 -4.46
N GLY A 459 2.67 15.17 -3.97
CA GLY A 459 3.30 15.17 -2.64
C GLY A 459 2.31 15.52 -1.53
N THR A 460 1.11 14.93 -1.60
CA THR A 460 -0.07 15.45 -0.88
C THR A 460 -0.02 15.18 0.62
N SER A 461 0.84 14.26 1.03
CA SER A 461 1.09 13.84 2.41
C SER A 461 1.95 14.83 3.21
N GLY A 462 2.59 15.82 2.57
CA GLY A 462 3.43 16.81 3.22
C GLY A 462 2.66 17.93 3.95
N LYS A 463 3.29 18.54 4.96
CA LYS A 463 2.69 19.62 5.76
C LYS A 463 2.25 20.82 4.93
N TRP A 464 3.09 21.28 3.99
CA TRP A 464 2.74 22.36 3.07
C TRP A 464 1.46 22.06 2.30
N ALA A 465 1.35 20.87 1.70
CA ALA A 465 0.17 20.48 0.92
C ALA A 465 -1.09 20.45 1.80
N LYS A 466 -0.97 19.95 3.04
CA LYS A 466 -2.05 19.96 4.03
C LYS A 466 -2.46 21.38 4.39
N ASP A 467 -1.52 22.24 4.79
CA ASP A 467 -1.82 23.62 5.21
C ASP A 467 -2.46 24.42 4.06
N THR A 468 -1.92 24.29 2.85
CA THR A 468 -2.42 24.96 1.64
C THR A 468 -3.86 24.56 1.33
N ARG A 469 -4.18 23.26 1.20
CA ARG A 469 -5.56 22.86 0.83
C ARG A 469 -6.59 23.30 1.86
N PHE A 470 -6.26 23.20 3.15
CA PHE A 470 -7.16 23.61 4.23
C PHE A 470 -7.39 25.11 4.26
N ARG A 471 -6.33 25.92 4.07
CA ARG A 471 -6.46 27.38 3.98
C ARG A 471 -7.37 27.79 2.83
N GLU A 472 -7.09 27.31 1.62
CA GLU A 472 -7.83 27.68 0.41
C GLU A 472 -9.32 27.27 0.47
N ILE A 473 -9.64 26.10 1.02
CA ILE A 473 -11.04 25.67 1.17
C ILE A 473 -11.77 26.44 2.29
N ARG A 474 -11.09 26.75 3.41
CA ARG A 474 -11.70 27.59 4.46
C ARG A 474 -11.98 29.00 3.95
N ASP A 475 -11.04 29.60 3.23
CA ASP A 475 -11.22 30.91 2.59
C ASP A 475 -12.41 30.89 1.63
N LEU A 476 -12.57 29.82 0.85
CA LEU A 476 -13.71 29.65 -0.05
C LEU A 476 -15.05 29.49 0.71
N ILE A 477 -15.06 28.74 1.82
CA ILE A 477 -16.24 28.59 2.67
C ILE A 477 -16.64 29.94 3.26
N GLU A 478 -15.69 30.72 3.78
CA GLU A 478 -15.97 32.05 4.32
C GLU A 478 -16.55 32.99 3.24
N GLN A 479 -16.00 32.98 2.04
CA GLN A 479 -16.54 33.76 0.92
C GLN A 479 -17.96 33.31 0.57
N THR A 480 -18.25 32.00 0.63
CA THR A 480 -19.58 31.45 0.38
C THR A 480 -20.60 31.93 1.42
N LEU A 481 -20.20 32.01 2.69
CA LEU A 481 -21.06 32.52 3.77
C LEU A 481 -21.25 34.05 3.68
N LYS A 482 -20.25 34.80 3.19
CA LYS A 482 -20.31 36.26 3.03
C LYS A 482 -21.11 36.71 1.80
N ASN A 483 -21.05 35.98 0.69
CA ASN A 483 -21.73 36.32 -0.58
C ASN A 483 -23.23 35.98 -0.62
N GLY A 484 -23.88 35.89 0.54
CA GLY A 484 -25.34 35.74 0.68
C GLY A 484 -26.12 37.06 0.63
N GLN A 485 -25.55 38.10 0.02
CA GLN A 485 -26.17 39.41 -0.21
C GLN A 485 -26.28 39.70 -1.70
#